data_AF-A0A3E1NV13-F1
#
_entry.id   AF-A0A3E1NV13-F1
#
_cell.length_a   1.000
_cell.length_b   1.000
_cell.length_c   1.000
_cell.angle_alpha   90.00
_cell.angle_beta   90.00
_cell.angle_gamma   90.00
#
_symmetry.space_group_name_H-M   'P 1'
#
loop_
_entity.id
_entity.type
_entity.pdbx_description
1 polymer ?
#
loop_
_entity_poly.entity_id
_entity_poly.type
_entity_poly.pdbx_seq_one_letter_code
_entity_poly.pdbx_strand_id
1 'polypeptide(L)'
;MIGNDIIDLRTAAVESNWRRPNYLSKIFTPKEQSLISDDQSVWWLWSAKEAVYKIINRATLQRRYAPLSITYHSPDSFLYQEREYFIKSELTNEFIHTIAVIHPDLFPQLEVCKDRSIPYDKDEHGLPMIANQPVSISHHGRYWAMVKQKTI
;
A
#
# COMPACT_ATOMS: atom_id res chain seq x y z
N MET A 1 11.16 -7.78 -2.78
CA MET A 1 10.48 -6.61 -3.39
C MET A 1 9.52 -6.03 -2.36
N ILE A 2 9.50 -4.70 -2.23
CA ILE A 2 8.72 -3.97 -1.22
C ILE A 2 7.62 -3.17 -1.91
N GLY A 3 6.56 -2.83 -1.19
CA GLY A 3 5.51 -1.90 -1.58
C GLY A 3 5.01 -1.16 -0.35
N ASN A 4 4.45 0.02 -0.54
CA ASN A 4 3.78 0.73 0.54
C ASN A 4 2.64 1.58 0.00
N ASP A 5 1.75 1.99 0.87
CA ASP A 5 0.71 2.98 0.62
C ASP A 5 0.46 3.80 1.89
N ILE A 6 0.13 5.08 1.75
CA ILE A 6 -0.17 5.95 2.90
C ILE A 6 -1.42 6.75 2.61
N ILE A 7 -2.36 6.75 3.55
CA ILE A 7 -3.66 7.41 3.43
C ILE A 7 -3.79 8.48 4.51
N ASP A 8 -3.91 9.74 4.14
CA ASP A 8 -4.38 10.82 5.02
C ASP A 8 -5.90 10.70 5.19
N LEU A 9 -6.37 10.36 6.39
CA LEU A 9 -7.79 10.13 6.65
C LEU A 9 -8.64 11.39 6.49
N ARG A 10 -8.07 12.58 6.76
CA ARG A 10 -8.78 13.85 6.55
C ARG A 10 -8.98 14.13 5.07
N THR A 11 -7.95 13.88 4.27
CA THR A 11 -8.01 14.06 2.81
C THR A 11 -8.95 13.03 2.17
N ALA A 12 -8.86 11.77 2.60
CA ALA A 12 -9.71 10.68 2.13
C ALA A 12 -11.22 10.96 2.34
N ALA A 13 -11.57 11.56 3.48
CA ALA A 13 -12.95 11.93 3.82
C ALA A 13 -13.52 13.03 2.92
N VAL A 14 -12.67 13.89 2.33
CA VAL A 14 -13.07 14.95 1.41
C VAL A 14 -13.12 14.42 -0.03
N GLU A 15 -12.13 13.63 -0.42
CA GLU A 15 -11.98 13.17 -1.81
C GLU A 15 -12.84 11.96 -2.18
N SER A 16 -13.29 11.19 -1.19
CA SER A 16 -14.05 9.96 -1.43
C SER A 16 -15.30 9.85 -0.57
N ASN A 17 -16.41 9.59 -1.25
CA ASN A 17 -17.64 9.14 -0.62
C ASN A 17 -17.81 7.63 -0.83
N TRP A 18 -17.12 6.82 -0.02
CA TRP A 18 -17.21 5.36 -0.12
C TRP A 18 -18.60 4.81 0.21
N ARG A 19 -19.45 5.60 0.87
CA ARG A 19 -20.84 5.24 1.19
C ARG A 19 -21.78 5.34 -0.01
N ARG A 20 -21.33 5.85 -1.17
CA ARG A 20 -22.16 5.89 -2.38
C ARG A 20 -22.50 4.46 -2.85
N PRO A 21 -23.69 4.25 -3.43
CA PRO A 21 -24.09 2.94 -3.96
C PRO A 21 -23.03 2.36 -4.90
N ASN A 22 -22.76 1.06 -4.77
CA ASN A 22 -21.83 0.30 -5.60
C ASN A 22 -20.34 0.72 -5.52
N TYR A 23 -19.94 1.58 -4.56
CA TYR A 23 -18.53 1.89 -4.39
C TYR A 23 -17.76 0.65 -3.93
N LEU A 24 -18.21 0.04 -2.84
CA LEU A 24 -17.50 -1.08 -2.22
C LEU A 24 -17.41 -2.28 -3.15
N SER A 25 -18.47 -2.61 -3.88
CA SER A 25 -18.50 -3.76 -4.80
C SER A 25 -17.56 -3.64 -6.00
N LYS A 26 -17.08 -2.43 -6.33
CA LYS A 26 -16.07 -2.22 -7.39
C LYS A 26 -14.64 -2.48 -6.92
N ILE A 27 -14.40 -2.45 -5.62
CA ILE A 27 -13.05 -2.41 -5.02
C ILE A 27 -12.81 -3.63 -4.12
N PHE A 28 -13.83 -4.04 -3.39
CA PHE A 28 -13.79 -5.07 -2.36
C PHE A 28 -14.67 -6.25 -2.72
N THR A 29 -14.12 -7.44 -2.55
CA THR A 29 -14.85 -8.71 -2.63
C THR A 29 -15.91 -8.81 -1.52
N PRO A 30 -16.90 -9.72 -1.62
CA PRO A 30 -17.88 -9.92 -0.55
C PRO A 30 -17.25 -10.23 0.81
N LYS A 31 -16.17 -11.03 0.84
CA LYS A 31 -15.41 -11.34 2.06
C LYS A 31 -14.79 -10.09 2.68
N GLU A 32 -14.26 -9.19 1.86
CA GLU A 32 -13.69 -7.92 2.33
C GLU A 32 -14.77 -6.96 2.80
N GLN A 33 -15.91 -6.90 2.10
CA GLN A 33 -17.04 -6.07 2.52
C GLN A 33 -17.58 -6.47 3.89
N SER A 34 -17.56 -7.76 4.27
CA SER A 34 -17.95 -8.19 5.61
C SER A 34 -16.98 -7.78 6.72
N LEU A 35 -15.76 -7.36 6.37
CA LEU A 35 -14.77 -6.82 7.33
C LEU A 35 -14.91 -5.32 7.54
N ILE A 36 -15.72 -4.63 6.71
CA ILE A 36 -15.87 -3.18 6.76
C ILE A 36 -16.92 -2.81 7.81
N SER A 37 -16.46 -2.22 8.91
CA SER A 37 -17.31 -1.71 10.01
C SER A 37 -17.32 -0.19 10.10
N ASP A 38 -16.29 0.47 9.60
CA ASP A 38 -16.06 1.91 9.74
C ASP A 38 -15.15 2.46 8.63
N ASP A 39 -14.90 3.78 8.65
CA ASP A 39 -14.01 4.42 7.67
C ASP A 39 -12.58 3.87 7.72
N GLN A 40 -12.08 3.53 8.91
CA GLN A 40 -10.69 3.08 9.08
C GLN A 40 -10.48 1.70 8.43
N SER A 41 -11.44 0.79 8.56
CA SER A 41 -11.43 -0.53 7.91
C SER A 41 -11.46 -0.43 6.38
N VAL A 42 -12.24 0.49 5.80
CA VAL A 42 -12.25 0.76 4.35
C VAL A 42 -10.86 1.18 3.88
N TRP A 43 -10.29 2.16 4.56
CA TRP A 43 -9.02 2.75 4.16
C TRP A 43 -7.82 1.82 4.43
N TRP A 44 -7.91 0.97 5.44
CA TRP A 44 -6.92 -0.08 5.68
C TRP A 44 -6.92 -1.14 4.57
N LEU A 45 -8.09 -1.69 4.22
CA LEU A 45 -8.20 -2.66 3.13
C LEU A 45 -7.72 -2.06 1.79
N TRP A 46 -8.08 -0.82 1.51
CA TRP A 46 -7.60 -0.09 0.34
C TRP A 46 -6.08 0.06 0.36
N SER A 47 -5.52 0.56 1.45
CA SER A 47 -4.08 0.79 1.58
C SER A 47 -3.27 -0.50 1.46
N ALA A 48 -3.78 -1.60 2.00
CA ALA A 48 -3.16 -2.91 1.84
C ALA A 48 -3.16 -3.39 0.38
N LYS A 49 -4.28 -3.26 -0.35
CA LYS A 49 -4.35 -3.58 -1.78
C LYS A 49 -3.38 -2.74 -2.60
N GLU A 50 -3.29 -1.43 -2.35
CA GLU A 50 -2.37 -0.53 -3.06
C GLU A 50 -0.90 -0.84 -2.74
N ALA A 51 -0.57 -1.18 -1.49
CA ALA A 51 0.77 -1.60 -1.12
C ALA A 51 1.20 -2.89 -1.85
N VAL A 52 0.31 -3.89 -1.94
CA VAL A 52 0.54 -5.13 -2.68
C VAL A 52 0.59 -4.88 -4.20
N TYR A 53 -0.32 -4.06 -4.72
CA TYR A 53 -0.32 -3.65 -6.12
C TYR A 53 1.00 -3.00 -6.52
N LYS A 54 1.60 -2.20 -5.64
CA LYS A 54 2.90 -1.57 -5.90
C LYS A 54 4.03 -2.59 -6.08
N ILE A 55 3.99 -3.74 -5.38
CA ILE A 55 4.91 -4.88 -5.64
C ILE A 55 4.62 -5.47 -7.02
N ILE A 56 3.35 -5.77 -7.30
CA ILE A 56 2.94 -6.42 -8.56
C ILE A 56 3.33 -5.55 -9.76
N ASN A 57 3.01 -4.25 -9.72
CA ASN A 57 3.35 -3.30 -10.79
C ASN A 57 4.87 -3.17 -10.98
N ARG A 58 5.68 -3.28 -9.93
CA ARG A 58 7.15 -3.32 -10.06
C ARG A 58 7.65 -4.61 -10.71
N ALA A 59 7.02 -5.74 -10.40
CA ALA A 59 7.39 -7.02 -10.98
C ALA A 59 6.96 -7.18 -12.44
N THR A 60 5.84 -6.56 -12.84
CA THR A 60 5.27 -6.72 -14.18
C THR A 60 5.46 -5.52 -15.10
N LEU A 61 5.75 -4.34 -14.53
CA LEU A 61 5.75 -3.04 -15.20
C LEU A 61 4.42 -2.67 -15.88
N GLN A 62 3.34 -3.39 -15.55
CA GLN A 62 2.02 -3.18 -16.12
C GLN A 62 1.13 -2.39 -15.17
N ARG A 63 0.74 -1.19 -15.60
CA ARG A 63 -0.26 -0.37 -14.90
C ARG A 63 -1.65 -0.91 -15.19
N ARG A 64 -2.35 -1.38 -14.16
CA ARG A 64 -3.72 -1.91 -14.28
C ARG A 64 -4.54 -1.56 -13.05
N TYR A 65 -5.71 -0.98 -13.27
CA TYR A 65 -6.71 -0.82 -12.22
C TYR A 65 -7.58 -2.07 -12.10
N ALA A 66 -7.23 -2.96 -11.18
CA ALA A 66 -7.96 -4.20 -10.93
C ALA A 66 -7.97 -4.56 -9.43
N PRO A 67 -8.59 -3.74 -8.56
CA PRO A 67 -8.54 -3.92 -7.11
C PRO A 67 -9.17 -5.24 -6.61
N LEU A 68 -10.08 -5.82 -7.40
CA LEU A 68 -10.67 -7.14 -7.11
C LEU A 68 -9.73 -8.31 -7.38
N SER A 69 -8.59 -8.09 -8.06
CA SER A 69 -7.60 -9.16 -8.29
C SER A 69 -6.67 -9.41 -7.10
N ILE A 70 -6.62 -8.48 -6.14
CA ILE A 70 -5.86 -8.60 -4.90
C ILE A 70 -6.88 -8.80 -3.78
N THR A 71 -6.82 -9.88 -3.02
CA THR A 71 -7.90 -10.27 -2.10
C THR A 71 -7.39 -10.52 -0.68
N TYR A 72 -8.20 -10.17 0.31
CA TYR A 72 -7.89 -10.41 1.72
C TYR A 72 -7.75 -11.91 2.03
N HIS A 73 -6.60 -12.28 2.62
CA HIS A 73 -6.33 -13.63 3.08
C HIS A 73 -6.48 -13.72 4.59
N SER A 74 -5.64 -12.97 5.31
CA SER A 74 -5.53 -12.92 6.76
C SER A 74 -5.24 -11.48 7.24
N PRO A 75 -5.29 -11.18 8.55
CA PRO A 75 -4.98 -9.84 9.06
C PRO A 75 -3.61 -9.30 8.61
N ASP A 76 -2.66 -10.20 8.37
CA ASP A 76 -1.28 -9.86 8.01
C ASP A 76 -0.97 -10.12 6.53
N SER A 77 -1.95 -10.49 5.69
CA SER A 77 -1.67 -10.85 4.30
C SER A 77 -2.83 -10.76 3.30
N PHE A 78 -2.46 -10.60 2.03
CA PHE A 78 -3.35 -10.56 0.87
C PHE A 78 -2.84 -11.51 -0.22
N LEU A 79 -3.74 -11.97 -1.08
CA LEU A 79 -3.45 -12.85 -2.20
C LEU A 79 -3.53 -12.11 -3.54
N TYR A 80 -2.68 -12.48 -4.48
CA TYR A 80 -2.81 -12.14 -5.89
C TYR A 80 -2.33 -13.34 -6.72
N GLN A 81 -3.22 -13.89 -7.57
CA GLN A 81 -2.94 -15.10 -8.37
C GLN A 81 -2.35 -16.25 -7.54
N GLU A 82 -3.03 -16.61 -6.43
CA GLU A 82 -2.62 -17.65 -5.47
C GLU A 82 -1.27 -17.40 -4.76
N ARG A 83 -0.65 -16.22 -4.93
CA ARG A 83 0.56 -15.83 -4.21
C ARG A 83 0.21 -14.93 -3.04
N GLU A 84 0.78 -15.24 -1.89
CA GLU A 84 0.60 -14.47 -0.66
C GLU A 84 1.62 -13.33 -0.56
N TYR A 85 1.14 -12.17 -0.13
CA TYR A 85 1.93 -10.98 0.15
C TYR A 85 1.63 -10.54 1.57
N PHE A 86 2.68 -10.30 2.35
CA PHE A 86 2.59 -9.99 3.76
C PHE A 86 2.57 -8.49 3.98
N ILE A 87 1.76 -8.02 4.93
CA ILE A 87 1.61 -6.60 5.23
C ILE A 87 1.91 -6.28 6.70
N LYS A 88 2.29 -5.04 6.96
CA LYS A 88 2.24 -4.40 8.28
C LYS A 88 1.65 -3.01 8.13
N SER A 89 0.74 -2.64 9.02
CA SER A 89 0.02 -1.36 8.96
C SER A 89 0.21 -0.58 10.25
N GLU A 90 0.53 0.71 10.14
CA GLU A 90 0.40 1.69 11.22
C GLU A 90 -0.98 2.35 11.06
N LEU A 91 -1.88 2.11 12.02
CA LEU A 91 -3.23 2.67 12.04
C LEU A 91 -3.30 3.77 13.11
N THR A 92 -3.66 4.99 12.71
CA THR A 92 -3.87 6.11 13.62
C THR A 92 -5.19 6.81 13.29
N ASN A 93 -5.58 7.78 14.11
CA ASN A 93 -6.75 8.62 13.84
C ASN A 93 -6.49 9.65 12.71
N GLU A 94 -5.25 9.81 12.25
CA GLU A 94 -4.90 10.81 11.23
C GLU A 94 -4.50 10.18 9.89
N PHE A 95 -3.81 9.03 9.93
CA PHE A 95 -3.36 8.33 8.74
C PHE A 95 -3.33 6.81 8.93
N ILE A 96 -3.31 6.12 7.79
CA ILE A 96 -3.00 4.70 7.67
C ILE A 96 -1.75 4.58 6.81
N HIS A 97 -0.72 3.85 7.26
CA HIS A 97 0.45 3.54 6.45
C HIS A 97 0.65 2.03 6.40
N THR A 98 0.51 1.44 5.22
CA THR A 98 0.70 0.01 5.01
C THR A 98 1.98 -0.26 4.23
N ILE A 99 2.75 -1.25 4.66
CA ILE A 99 3.94 -1.77 3.99
C ILE A 99 3.66 -3.22 3.59
N ALA A 100 3.91 -3.57 2.35
CA ALA A 100 3.82 -4.92 1.83
C ALA A 100 5.21 -5.49 1.48
N VAL A 101 5.39 -6.79 1.68
CA VAL A 101 6.60 -7.54 1.33
C VAL A 101 6.26 -8.93 0.78
N ILE A 102 7.16 -9.49 -0.03
CA ILE A 102 7.02 -10.86 -0.56
C ILE A 102 7.38 -11.95 0.45
N HIS A 103 8.19 -11.63 1.47
CA HIS A 103 8.58 -12.53 2.56
C HIS A 103 8.61 -11.74 3.87
N PRO A 104 8.02 -12.26 4.97
CA PRO A 104 7.89 -11.53 6.22
C PRO A 104 9.25 -11.20 6.86
N ASP A 105 10.28 -12.02 6.61
CA ASP A 105 11.67 -11.81 7.08
C ASP A 105 12.32 -10.53 6.53
N LEU A 106 11.69 -9.89 5.53
CA LEU A 106 12.13 -8.59 5.02
C LEU A 106 11.78 -7.45 5.98
N PHE A 107 10.70 -7.53 6.76
CA PHE A 107 10.26 -6.40 7.61
C PHE A 107 11.34 -5.85 8.55
N PRO A 108 12.13 -6.67 9.28
CA PRO A 108 13.19 -6.15 10.16
C PRO A 108 14.30 -5.39 9.42
N GLN A 109 14.43 -5.61 8.11
CA GLN A 109 15.44 -5.02 7.23
C GLN A 109 14.97 -3.71 6.60
N LEU A 110 13.72 -3.29 6.85
CA LEU A 110 13.16 -2.07 6.26
C LEU A 110 13.23 -0.90 7.23
N GLU A 111 13.40 0.28 6.67
CA GLU A 111 13.25 1.54 7.36
C GLU A 111 12.21 2.42 6.66
N VAL A 112 11.49 3.21 7.45
CA VAL A 112 10.50 4.18 6.98
C VAL A 112 11.05 5.58 7.19
N CYS A 113 11.21 6.32 6.11
CA CYS A 113 11.61 7.71 6.12
C CYS A 113 10.38 8.60 5.84
N LYS A 114 10.14 9.58 6.71
CA LYS A 114 9.03 10.55 6.58
C LYS A 114 9.51 11.94 6.10
N ASP A 115 10.81 12.11 5.88
CA ASP A 115 11.42 13.34 5.36
C ASP A 115 11.38 13.35 3.81
N ARG A 116 10.64 14.32 3.27
CA ARG A 116 10.43 14.51 1.82
C ARG A 116 11.64 15.08 1.10
N SER A 117 12.63 15.59 1.84
CA SER A 117 13.85 16.18 1.28
C SER A 117 14.88 15.13 0.85
N ILE A 118 14.69 13.86 1.24
CA ILE A 118 15.57 12.76 0.86
C ILE A 118 15.59 12.61 -0.67
N PRO A 119 16.76 12.81 -1.31
CA PRO A 119 16.86 12.69 -2.76
C PRO A 119 16.72 11.23 -3.18
N TYR A 120 16.07 11.01 -4.32
CA TYR A 120 15.99 9.73 -4.99
C TYR A 120 15.93 9.97 -6.50
N ASP A 121 16.47 9.02 -7.25
CA ASP A 121 16.42 9.02 -8.71
C ASP A 121 15.33 8.07 -9.20
N LYS A 122 15.03 8.11 -10.50
CA LYS A 122 14.16 7.11 -11.14
C LYS A 122 14.96 6.28 -12.12
N ASP A 123 14.71 4.98 -12.14
CA ASP A 123 15.25 4.10 -13.18
C ASP A 123 14.57 4.34 -14.55
N GLU A 124 14.98 3.58 -15.56
CA GLU A 124 14.43 3.65 -16.93
C GLU A 124 12.93 3.33 -17.02
N HIS A 125 12.36 2.70 -15.98
CA HIS A 125 10.95 2.38 -15.86
C HIS A 125 10.18 3.37 -14.98
N GLY A 126 10.84 4.41 -14.47
CA GLY A 126 10.26 5.42 -13.61
C GLY A 126 10.10 5.00 -12.14
N LEU A 127 10.72 3.90 -11.72
CA LEU A 127 10.68 3.42 -10.35
C LEU A 127 11.73 4.15 -9.49
N PRO A 128 11.38 4.55 -8.24
CA PRO A 128 12.29 5.33 -7.42
C PRO A 128 13.42 4.46 -6.84
N MET A 129 14.63 5.02 -6.85
CA MET A 129 15.87 4.37 -6.45
C MET A 129 16.72 5.29 -5.57
N ILE A 130 17.46 4.73 -4.61
CA ILE A 130 18.54 5.41 -3.88
C ILE A 130 19.79 4.56 -4.01
N ALA A 131 20.89 5.13 -4.51
CA ALA A 131 22.15 4.41 -4.69
C ALA A 131 21.98 3.05 -5.40
N ASN A 132 21.20 3.01 -6.49
CA ASN A 132 20.83 1.81 -7.25
C ASN A 132 20.04 0.74 -6.46
N GLN A 133 19.48 1.08 -5.29
CA GLN A 133 18.56 0.22 -4.56
C GLN A 133 17.11 0.70 -4.72
N PRO A 134 16.15 -0.21 -4.97
CA PRO A 134 14.75 0.15 -5.11
C PRO A 134 14.15 0.61 -3.79
N VAL A 135 13.45 1.74 -3.84
CA VAL A 135 12.69 2.27 -2.71
C VAL A 135 11.20 2.30 -3.03
N SER A 136 10.37 2.46 -2.01
CA SER A 136 8.92 2.59 -2.18
C SER A 136 8.38 3.86 -1.59
N ILE A 137 7.82 4.72 -2.43
CA ILE A 137 7.33 6.03 -2.04
C ILE A 137 5.80 6.06 -2.15
N SER A 138 5.16 6.65 -1.15
CA SER A 138 3.72 6.95 -1.12
C SER A 138 3.49 8.36 -0.60
N HIS A 139 2.45 9.01 -1.11
CA HIS A 139 2.04 10.35 -0.73
C HIS A 139 0.52 10.46 -0.84
N HIS A 140 -0.12 10.98 0.21
CA HIS A 140 -1.53 11.36 0.18
C HIS A 140 -1.74 12.50 1.16
N GLY A 141 -2.36 13.60 0.70
CA GLY A 141 -2.61 14.78 1.52
C GLY A 141 -1.33 15.30 2.20
N ARG A 142 -1.35 15.35 3.53
CA ARG A 142 -0.24 15.82 4.37
C ARG A 142 0.88 14.78 4.54
N TYR A 143 0.61 13.51 4.25
CA TYR A 143 1.49 12.40 4.62
C TYR A 143 2.29 11.87 3.44
N TRP A 144 3.59 11.71 3.64
CA TRP A 144 4.52 11.12 2.70
C TRP A 144 5.37 10.09 3.43
N ALA A 145 5.66 8.97 2.77
CA ALA A 145 6.55 7.94 3.31
C ALA A 145 7.35 7.28 2.21
N MET A 146 8.65 7.17 2.44
CA MET A 146 9.55 6.30 1.71
C MET A 146 9.91 5.09 2.56
N VAL A 147 9.83 3.89 1.99
CA VAL A 147 10.30 2.64 2.57
C VAL A 147 11.50 2.18 1.78
N LYS A 148 12.62 1.91 2.46
CA LYS A 148 13.85 1.40 1.86
C LYS A 148 14.47 0.31 2.72
N GLN A 149 15.43 -0.43 2.17
CA GLN A 149 16.25 -1.34 2.96
C GLN A 149 17.20 -0.53 3.84
N LYS A 150 17.41 -0.98 5.08
CA LYS A 150 18.40 -0.42 5.99
C LYS A 150 19.78 -0.55 5.37
N THR A 151 20.56 0.53 5.40
CA THR A 151 21.97 0.47 5.09
C THR A 151 22.68 -0.28 6.24
N ILE A 152 23.42 -1.34 5.89
CA ILE A 152 24.29 -2.08 6.83
C ILE A 152 25.57 -1.27 7.04
#